data_AF-A0A5Q2FG64-F1
#
_entry.id   AF-A0A5Q2FG64-F1
#
_cell.length_a   1.000
_cell.length_b   1.000
_cell.length_c   1.000
_cell.angle_alpha   90.00
_cell.angle_beta   90.00
_cell.angle_gamma   90.00
#
_symmetry.space_group_name_H-M   'P 1'
#
loop_
_entity.id
_entity.type
_entity.pdbx_description
1 polymer ?
#
loop_
_entity_poly.entity_id
_entity_poly.type
_entity_poly.pdbx_seq_one_letter_code
_entity_poly.pdbx_strand_id
1 'polypeptide(L)'
;MSEMTGPASFGRVDTDGTVFVRTPEGERAVGQVSGAEPAEALAIYVRRFENLTVEVDLLEKRLKGGALTPDDARKRIAMVRANVHDAAAVGDLAALEARLDALTPLIEAKNEERKAARAAQNEETRAAKEAMVAEAEKIAAGTDWRGGVNRFRTLLDQWKALPRIDKATDDALWHRFSTARTTYTRRRKHQFAEQSAKRDESRALKEAIVAEATPLAHSTDWGQTSRDFRDLMQRWKAAGPAPREIDDKLWKQFRALQDTFFDARNAAQNEQDEEFRGNQEAKEALLDEYEPQIKPDADLARAKQLYRQMLDRWAEIGKVPRDSMRGLDNRLHKIDQSIKQREEAEWKRTDPQARELATDTARKIQAQIDDLADKASKAEARGDAKKAKELRASIDTYQTWLEQAERAAHDFGA
;
A
#
# COMPACT_ATOMS: atom_id res chain seq x y z
N MET A 1 -75.03 48.77 -70.51
CA MET A 1 -74.09 49.42 -69.56
C MET A 1 -73.48 48.32 -68.72
N SER A 2 -72.29 47.86 -69.09
CA SER A 2 -71.56 46.86 -68.30
C SER A 2 -70.94 47.61 -67.13
N GLU A 3 -71.33 47.27 -65.90
CA GLU A 3 -70.55 47.67 -64.73
C GLU A 3 -69.13 47.17 -64.95
N MET A 4 -68.17 48.09 -65.07
CA MET A 4 -66.78 47.73 -65.22
C MET A 4 -66.30 47.20 -63.88
N THR A 5 -66.17 45.88 -63.75
CA THR A 5 -65.57 45.24 -62.56
C THR A 5 -64.09 45.04 -62.84
N GLY A 6 -63.22 45.78 -62.16
CA GLY A 6 -61.77 45.69 -62.35
C GLY A 6 -61.05 47.03 -62.13
N PRO A 7 -59.71 47.11 -62.28
CA PRO A 7 -58.93 48.33 -62.04
C PRO A 7 -59.41 49.53 -62.87
N ALA A 8 -59.99 49.29 -64.04
CA ALA A 8 -60.58 50.32 -64.89
C ALA A 8 -61.82 51.01 -64.28
N SER A 9 -62.49 50.41 -63.28
CA SER A 9 -63.61 51.03 -62.56
C SER A 9 -63.21 52.25 -61.74
N PHE A 10 -61.93 52.36 -61.43
CA PHE A 10 -61.32 53.46 -60.68
C PHE A 10 -60.97 54.64 -61.57
N GLY A 11 -61.22 54.61 -62.89
CA GLY A 11 -60.86 55.73 -63.75
C GLY A 11 -62.00 56.27 -64.59
N ARG A 12 -61.84 57.54 -64.96
CA ARG A 12 -62.74 58.29 -65.83
C ARG A 12 -61.91 59.00 -66.89
N VAL A 13 -62.35 58.97 -68.14
CA VAL A 13 -61.75 59.76 -69.22
C VAL A 13 -62.69 60.89 -69.57
N ASP A 14 -62.18 62.11 -69.64
CA ASP A 14 -62.93 63.29 -70.04
C ASP A 14 -62.94 63.46 -71.57
N THR A 15 -63.80 64.34 -72.06
CA THR A 15 -64.04 64.60 -73.48
C THR A 15 -62.82 65.14 -74.23
N ASP A 16 -61.83 65.69 -73.51
CA ASP A 16 -60.54 66.15 -74.02
C ASP A 16 -59.43 65.08 -74.02
N GLY A 17 -59.76 63.84 -73.61
CA GLY A 17 -58.80 62.73 -73.50
C GLY A 17 -58.01 62.71 -72.19
N THR A 18 -58.35 63.56 -71.20
CA THR A 18 -57.73 63.55 -69.87
C THR A 18 -58.25 62.36 -69.05
N VAL A 19 -57.34 61.54 -68.54
CA VAL A 19 -57.63 60.39 -67.68
C VAL A 19 -57.50 60.79 -66.22
N PHE A 20 -58.53 60.49 -65.43
CA PHE A 20 -58.60 60.68 -64.00
C PHE A 20 -58.64 59.32 -63.29
N VAL A 21 -58.03 59.23 -62.11
CA VAL A 21 -58.20 58.13 -61.16
C VAL A 21 -59.01 58.61 -59.96
N ARG A 22 -59.90 57.76 -59.45
CA ARG A 22 -60.69 57.97 -58.25
C ARG A 22 -59.93 57.42 -57.06
N THR A 23 -59.55 58.29 -56.15
CA THR A 23 -58.96 57.92 -54.85
C THR A 23 -59.94 58.27 -53.73
N PRO A 24 -59.71 57.78 -52.49
CA PRO A 24 -60.51 58.19 -51.34
C PRO A 24 -60.49 59.72 -51.07
N GLU A 25 -59.50 60.43 -51.60
CA GLU A 25 -59.30 61.88 -51.43
C GLU A 25 -59.92 62.72 -52.56
N GLY A 26 -60.40 62.08 -53.64
CA GLY A 26 -61.04 62.74 -54.78
C GLY A 26 -60.60 62.20 -56.15
N GLU A 27 -61.00 62.88 -57.23
CA GLU A 27 -60.50 62.56 -58.57
C GLU A 27 -59.15 63.24 -58.83
N ARG A 28 -58.14 62.47 -59.23
CA ARG A 28 -56.79 62.95 -59.58
C ARG A 28 -56.53 62.75 -61.06
N ALA A 29 -56.12 63.80 -61.78
CA ALA A 29 -55.69 63.68 -63.16
C ALA A 29 -54.36 62.90 -63.24
N VAL A 30 -54.32 61.81 -64.01
CA VAL A 30 -53.12 60.97 -64.18
C VAL A 30 -52.42 61.18 -65.52
N GLY A 31 -53.06 61.90 -66.44
CA GLY A 31 -52.46 62.38 -67.69
C GLY A 31 -53.48 62.43 -68.84
N GLN A 32 -53.01 62.73 -70.05
CA GLN A 32 -53.86 62.90 -71.23
C GLN A 32 -53.33 62.03 -72.38
N VAL A 33 -54.23 61.38 -73.11
CA VAL A 33 -53.88 60.56 -74.29
C VAL A 33 -54.62 61.10 -75.50
N SER A 34 -53.90 61.82 -76.36
CA SER A 34 -54.48 62.43 -77.56
C SER A 34 -54.70 61.39 -78.66
N GLY A 35 -55.93 61.32 -79.19
CA GLY A 35 -56.27 60.51 -80.37
C GLY A 35 -56.54 59.03 -80.11
N ALA A 36 -56.68 58.61 -78.84
CA ALA A 36 -57.10 57.25 -78.47
C ALA A 36 -58.57 57.23 -78.01
N GLU A 37 -59.25 56.10 -78.24
CA GLU A 37 -60.59 55.87 -77.69
C GLU A 37 -60.55 55.87 -76.14
N PRO A 38 -61.58 56.35 -75.43
CA PRO A 38 -61.59 56.42 -73.96
C PRO A 38 -61.20 55.11 -73.25
N ALA A 39 -61.63 53.97 -73.78
CA ALA A 39 -61.28 52.65 -73.23
C ALA A 39 -59.79 52.30 -73.43
N GLU A 40 -59.19 52.72 -74.54
CA GLU A 40 -57.79 52.48 -74.86
C GLU A 40 -56.87 53.40 -74.04
N ALA A 41 -57.23 54.67 -73.90
CA ALA A 41 -56.55 55.62 -73.01
C ALA A 41 -56.51 55.09 -71.57
N LEU A 42 -57.64 54.58 -71.08
CA LEU A 42 -57.75 54.00 -69.73
C LEU A 42 -56.89 52.74 -69.56
N ALA A 43 -56.86 51.86 -70.56
CA ALA A 43 -56.11 50.60 -70.53
C ALA A 43 -54.60 50.81 -70.34
N ILE A 44 -54.03 51.90 -70.89
CA ILE A 44 -52.62 52.25 -70.72
C ILE A 44 -52.29 52.51 -69.24
N TYR A 45 -53.14 53.26 -68.54
CA TYR A 45 -52.96 53.59 -67.13
C TYR A 45 -53.31 52.42 -66.19
N VAL A 46 -54.24 51.55 -66.60
CA VAL A 46 -54.53 50.29 -65.90
C VAL A 46 -53.33 49.35 -65.96
N ARG A 47 -52.67 49.22 -67.11
CA ARG A 47 -51.45 48.40 -67.23
C ARG A 47 -50.32 48.89 -66.32
N ARG A 48 -50.22 50.21 -66.08
CA ARG A 48 -49.26 50.78 -65.11
C ARG A 48 -49.60 50.36 -63.68
N PHE A 49 -50.89 50.32 -63.32
CA PHE A 49 -51.35 49.82 -62.03
C PHE A 49 -51.06 48.33 -61.84
N GLU A 50 -51.26 47.51 -62.89
CA GLU A 50 -50.93 46.08 -62.85
C GLU A 50 -49.43 45.83 -62.63
N ASN A 51 -48.56 46.64 -63.24
CA ASN A 51 -47.11 46.56 -63.00
C ASN A 51 -46.75 46.88 -61.53
N LEU A 52 -47.37 47.91 -60.94
CA LEU A 52 -47.19 48.23 -59.52
C LEU A 52 -47.70 47.12 -58.61
N THR A 53 -48.82 46.49 -58.98
CA THR A 53 -49.36 45.32 -58.26
C THR A 53 -48.35 44.17 -58.24
N VAL A 54 -47.72 43.86 -59.39
CA VAL A 54 -46.67 42.84 -59.47
C VAL A 54 -45.45 43.22 -58.62
N GLU A 55 -45.06 44.50 -58.60
CA GLU A 55 -43.95 44.98 -57.76
C GLU A 55 -44.23 44.78 -56.26
N VAL A 56 -45.44 45.13 -55.81
CA VAL A 56 -45.90 44.90 -54.43
C VAL A 56 -45.93 43.40 -54.11
N ASP A 57 -46.50 42.56 -54.99
CA ASP A 57 -46.56 41.11 -54.82
C ASP A 57 -45.16 40.48 -54.69
N LEU A 58 -44.19 40.94 -55.49
CA LEU A 58 -42.81 40.47 -55.44
C LEU A 58 -42.14 40.88 -54.13
N LEU A 59 -42.38 42.11 -53.66
CA LEU A 59 -41.86 42.59 -52.37
C LEU A 59 -42.43 41.78 -51.21
N GLU A 60 -43.74 41.51 -51.21
CA GLU A 60 -44.40 40.67 -50.22
C GLU A 60 -43.82 39.25 -50.18
N LYS A 61 -43.65 38.61 -51.35
CA LYS A 61 -43.08 37.27 -51.46
C LYS A 61 -41.63 37.24 -50.95
N ARG A 62 -40.82 38.24 -51.30
CA ARG A 62 -39.43 38.35 -50.82
C ARG A 62 -39.35 38.55 -49.32
N LEU A 63 -40.26 39.34 -48.75
CA LEU A 63 -40.33 39.57 -47.31
C LEU A 63 -40.77 38.30 -46.56
N LYS A 64 -41.84 37.64 -47.01
CA LYS A 64 -42.32 36.37 -46.44
C LYS A 64 -41.27 35.25 -46.56
N GLY A 65 -40.52 35.24 -47.66
CA GLY A 65 -39.39 34.33 -47.89
C GLY A 65 -38.11 34.67 -47.12
N GLY A 66 -38.08 35.78 -46.37
CA GLY A 66 -36.93 36.17 -45.55
C GLY A 66 -35.69 36.63 -46.34
N ALA A 67 -35.84 36.96 -47.61
CA ALA A 67 -34.75 37.32 -48.53
C ALA A 67 -34.18 38.74 -48.33
N LEU A 68 -34.74 39.51 -47.40
CA LEU A 68 -34.38 40.90 -47.12
C LEU A 68 -34.02 41.08 -45.62
N THR A 69 -33.04 41.94 -45.34
CA THR A 69 -32.79 42.42 -43.98
C THR A 69 -33.91 43.39 -43.56
N PRO A 70 -34.16 43.60 -42.25
CA PRO A 70 -35.18 44.56 -41.80
C PRO A 70 -35.00 45.97 -42.37
N ASP A 71 -33.75 46.44 -42.47
CA ASP A 71 -33.45 47.78 -42.99
C ASP A 71 -33.64 47.87 -44.50
N ASP A 72 -33.24 46.83 -45.25
CA ASP A 72 -33.49 46.78 -46.69
C ASP A 72 -34.98 46.67 -46.99
N ALA A 73 -35.72 45.89 -46.20
CA ALA A 73 -37.16 45.76 -46.34
C ALA A 73 -37.87 47.11 -46.14
N ARG A 74 -37.51 47.88 -45.09
CA ARG A 74 -38.06 49.23 -44.86
C ARG A 74 -37.77 50.18 -46.02
N LYS A 75 -36.52 50.21 -46.51
CA LYS A 75 -36.12 51.06 -47.65
C LYS A 75 -36.90 50.70 -48.93
N ARG A 76 -37.07 49.40 -49.20
CA ARG A 76 -37.83 48.91 -50.36
C ARG A 76 -39.31 49.23 -50.24
N ILE A 77 -39.93 49.07 -49.06
CA ILE A 77 -41.32 49.47 -48.83
C ILE A 77 -41.48 50.98 -49.05
N ALA A 78 -40.59 51.81 -48.52
CA ALA A 78 -40.65 53.27 -48.71
C ALA A 78 -40.54 53.67 -50.18
N MET A 79 -39.64 53.02 -50.94
CA MET A 79 -39.48 53.25 -52.38
C MET A 79 -40.73 52.84 -53.17
N VAL A 80 -41.24 51.62 -52.97
CA VAL A 80 -42.43 51.14 -53.67
C VAL A 80 -43.67 51.97 -53.29
N ARG A 81 -43.76 52.42 -52.03
CA ARG A 81 -44.81 53.32 -51.58
C ARG A 81 -44.77 54.66 -52.31
N ALA A 82 -43.59 55.28 -52.43
CA ALA A 82 -43.44 56.52 -53.20
C ALA A 82 -43.85 56.30 -54.68
N ASN A 83 -43.45 55.17 -55.28
CA ASN A 83 -43.84 54.82 -56.64
C ASN A 83 -45.36 54.65 -56.81
N VAL A 84 -46.06 54.09 -55.81
CA VAL A 84 -47.52 53.91 -55.82
C VAL A 84 -48.23 55.25 -55.60
N HIS A 85 -47.78 56.05 -54.63
CA HIS A 85 -48.35 57.35 -54.31
C HIS A 85 -48.29 58.30 -55.51
N ASP A 86 -47.12 58.42 -56.16
CA ASP A 86 -46.91 59.34 -57.28
C ASP A 86 -47.30 58.72 -58.65
N ALA A 87 -47.89 57.52 -58.65
CA ALA A 87 -48.20 56.79 -59.87
C ALA A 87 -49.26 57.49 -60.74
N ALA A 88 -48.87 57.84 -61.96
CA ALA A 88 -49.81 58.07 -63.05
C ALA A 88 -50.38 56.72 -63.53
N ALA A 89 -51.35 56.17 -62.79
CA ALA A 89 -51.98 54.87 -63.03
C ALA A 89 -53.46 54.87 -62.60
N VAL A 90 -54.27 53.97 -63.18
CA VAL A 90 -55.70 53.82 -62.86
C VAL A 90 -55.94 52.45 -62.24
N GLY A 91 -56.36 52.44 -60.99
CA GLY A 91 -56.67 51.25 -60.21
C GLY A 91 -56.80 51.58 -58.73
N ASP A 92 -56.91 50.56 -57.89
CA ASP A 92 -57.04 50.72 -56.44
C ASP A 92 -55.68 50.99 -55.78
N LEU A 93 -55.17 52.22 -55.95
CA LEU A 93 -53.89 52.65 -55.38
C LEU A 93 -53.93 52.64 -53.84
N ALA A 94 -55.08 52.95 -53.25
CA ALA A 94 -55.27 52.91 -51.80
C ALA A 94 -55.12 51.48 -51.25
N ALA A 95 -55.60 50.46 -51.97
CA ALA A 95 -55.38 49.07 -51.58
C ALA A 95 -53.90 48.65 -51.67
N LEU A 96 -53.14 49.13 -52.66
CA LEU A 96 -51.70 48.85 -52.74
C LEU A 96 -50.92 49.53 -51.60
N GLU A 97 -51.27 50.77 -51.23
CA GLU A 97 -50.69 51.46 -50.08
C GLU A 97 -51.01 50.74 -48.77
N ALA A 98 -52.26 50.32 -48.56
CA ALA A 98 -52.67 49.55 -47.39
C ALA A 98 -51.92 48.21 -47.28
N ARG A 99 -51.68 47.53 -48.42
CA ARG A 99 -50.85 46.31 -48.46
C ARG A 99 -49.41 46.59 -48.03
N LEU A 100 -48.80 47.69 -48.49
CA LEU A 100 -47.45 48.10 -48.09
C LEU A 100 -47.38 48.50 -46.62
N ASP A 101 -48.40 49.17 -46.08
CA ASP A 101 -48.52 49.48 -44.65
C ASP A 101 -48.57 48.23 -43.78
N ALA A 102 -49.31 47.20 -44.22
CA ALA A 102 -49.41 45.94 -43.52
C ALA A 102 -48.08 45.16 -43.44
N LEU A 103 -47.07 45.49 -44.26
CA LEU A 103 -45.75 44.83 -44.21
C LEU A 103 -44.85 45.36 -43.10
N THR A 104 -45.04 46.60 -42.66
CA THR A 104 -44.25 47.20 -41.57
C THR A 104 -44.35 46.41 -40.25
N PRO A 105 -45.55 46.10 -39.70
CA PRO A 105 -45.65 45.32 -38.47
C PRO A 105 -45.12 43.88 -38.63
N LEU A 106 -45.17 43.31 -39.84
CA LEU A 106 -44.61 41.98 -40.11
C LEU A 106 -43.07 41.97 -40.02
N ILE A 107 -42.40 43.03 -40.47
CA ILE A 107 -40.95 43.19 -40.33
C ILE A 107 -40.56 43.30 -38.86
N GLU A 108 -41.30 44.09 -38.09
CA GLU A 108 -41.05 44.29 -36.66
C GLU A 108 -41.22 42.99 -35.89
N ALA A 109 -42.33 42.28 -36.10
CA ALA A 109 -42.57 40.97 -35.49
C ALA A 109 -41.45 39.96 -35.82
N LYS A 110 -41.02 39.89 -37.09
CA LYS A 110 -39.92 39.00 -37.50
C LYS A 110 -38.56 39.42 -36.94
N ASN A 111 -38.32 40.71 -36.75
CA ASN A 111 -37.10 41.21 -36.14
C ASN A 111 -37.05 40.88 -34.64
N GLU A 112 -38.15 41.07 -33.92
CA GLU A 112 -38.25 40.70 -32.51
C GLU A 112 -38.12 39.18 -32.31
N GLU A 113 -38.74 38.37 -33.17
CA GLU A 113 -38.53 36.90 -33.18
C GLU A 113 -37.05 36.53 -33.36
N ARG A 114 -36.35 37.16 -34.30
CA ARG A 114 -34.91 36.93 -34.53
C ARG A 114 -34.04 37.39 -33.35
N LYS A 115 -34.36 38.53 -32.73
CA LYS A 115 -33.66 39.03 -31.55
C LYS A 115 -33.86 38.08 -30.36
N ALA A 116 -35.10 37.67 -30.11
CA ALA A 116 -35.44 36.72 -29.06
C ALA A 116 -34.72 35.37 -29.27
N ALA A 117 -34.71 34.84 -30.49
CA ALA A 117 -33.99 33.60 -30.81
C ALA A 117 -32.47 33.72 -30.59
N ARG A 118 -31.86 34.84 -30.99
CA ARG A 118 -30.43 35.11 -30.74
C ARG A 118 -30.14 35.25 -29.25
N ALA A 119 -30.99 35.95 -28.50
CA ALA A 119 -30.86 36.09 -27.05
C ALA A 119 -30.96 34.72 -26.35
N ALA A 120 -31.92 33.89 -26.73
CA ALA A 120 -32.07 32.54 -26.21
C ALA A 120 -30.85 31.65 -26.53
N GLN A 121 -30.35 31.68 -27.77
CA GLN A 121 -29.14 30.95 -28.16
C GLN A 121 -27.91 31.42 -27.37
N ASN A 122 -27.77 32.73 -27.14
CA ASN A 122 -26.68 33.28 -26.35
C ASN A 122 -26.76 32.83 -24.89
N GLU A 123 -27.95 32.87 -24.26
CA GLU A 123 -28.15 32.39 -22.90
C GLU A 123 -27.88 30.89 -22.77
N GLU A 124 -28.36 30.06 -23.71
CA GLU A 124 -28.08 28.62 -23.73
C GLU A 124 -26.57 28.35 -23.86
N THR A 125 -25.89 29.07 -24.76
CA THR A 125 -24.45 28.93 -24.96
C THR A 125 -23.66 29.39 -23.73
N ARG A 126 -24.09 30.48 -23.09
CA ARG A 126 -23.51 30.98 -21.86
C ARG A 126 -23.68 29.97 -20.73
N ALA A 127 -24.87 29.43 -20.53
CA ALA A 127 -25.16 28.41 -19.53
C ALA A 127 -24.32 27.14 -19.75
N ALA A 128 -24.17 26.69 -21.00
CA ALA A 128 -23.32 25.56 -21.34
C ALA A 128 -21.85 25.83 -21.01
N LYS A 129 -21.32 27.02 -21.35
CA LYS A 129 -19.95 27.42 -20.99
C LYS A 129 -19.74 27.54 -19.48
N GLU A 130 -20.72 28.10 -18.75
CA GLU A 130 -20.69 28.18 -17.29
C GLU A 130 -20.65 26.79 -16.64
N ALA A 131 -21.46 25.84 -17.13
CA ALA A 131 -21.43 24.46 -16.67
C ALA A 131 -20.06 23.80 -16.91
N MET A 132 -19.45 24.01 -18.08
CA MET A 132 -18.09 23.52 -18.40
C MET A 132 -17.03 24.11 -17.47
N VAL A 133 -17.13 25.41 -17.14
CA VAL A 133 -16.23 26.07 -16.20
C VAL A 133 -16.39 25.49 -14.80
N ALA A 134 -17.62 25.33 -14.31
CA ALA A 134 -17.88 24.76 -12.98
C ALA A 134 -17.34 23.33 -12.87
N GLU A 135 -17.48 22.53 -13.92
CA GLU A 135 -16.90 21.19 -13.98
C GLU A 135 -15.37 21.22 -14.02
N ALA A 136 -14.77 22.10 -14.82
CA ALA A 136 -13.32 22.30 -14.85
C ALA A 136 -12.76 22.69 -13.47
N GLU A 137 -13.44 23.58 -12.75
CA GLU A 137 -13.09 23.99 -11.39
C GLU A 137 -13.18 22.80 -10.41
N LYS A 138 -14.22 21.97 -10.52
CA LYS A 138 -14.35 20.73 -9.72
C LYS A 138 -13.23 19.73 -10.00
N ILE A 139 -12.88 19.51 -11.27
CA ILE A 139 -11.75 18.64 -11.66
C ILE A 139 -10.44 19.21 -11.13
N ALA A 140 -10.26 20.53 -11.20
CA ALA A 140 -9.07 21.20 -10.70
C ALA A 140 -8.90 21.11 -9.18
N ALA A 141 -10.00 21.01 -8.43
CA ALA A 141 -10.00 20.78 -6.99
C ALA A 141 -9.74 19.30 -6.63
N GLY A 142 -10.19 18.36 -7.45
CA GLY A 142 -10.06 16.92 -7.24
C GLY A 142 -8.65 16.35 -7.38
N THR A 143 -8.55 15.03 -7.25
CA THR A 143 -7.30 14.25 -7.30
C THR A 143 -7.32 13.15 -8.37
N ASP A 144 -8.31 13.15 -9.26
CA ASP A 144 -8.32 12.23 -10.40
C ASP A 144 -7.33 12.72 -11.48
N TRP A 145 -6.07 12.31 -11.32
CA TRP A 145 -4.98 12.74 -12.20
C TRP A 145 -4.97 12.08 -13.58
N ARG A 146 -5.70 10.97 -13.76
CA ARG A 146 -5.78 10.24 -15.03
C ARG A 146 -7.01 10.65 -15.82
N GLY A 147 -8.20 10.55 -15.23
CA GLY A 147 -9.45 10.91 -15.89
C GLY A 147 -9.58 12.42 -16.12
N GLY A 148 -9.08 13.24 -15.18
CA GLY A 148 -9.13 14.70 -15.29
C GLY A 148 -8.48 15.25 -16.56
N VAL A 149 -7.36 14.67 -17.03
CA VAL A 149 -6.69 15.12 -18.27
C VAL A 149 -7.59 14.88 -19.49
N ASN A 150 -8.19 13.69 -19.59
CA ASN A 150 -9.08 13.36 -20.69
C ASN A 150 -10.33 14.22 -20.65
N ARG A 151 -10.89 14.46 -19.46
CA ARG A 151 -12.06 15.32 -19.32
C ARG A 151 -11.79 16.77 -19.71
N PHE A 152 -10.63 17.34 -19.34
CA PHE A 152 -10.23 18.68 -19.82
C PHE A 152 -10.10 18.76 -21.34
N ARG A 153 -9.66 17.69 -22.02
CA ARG A 153 -9.63 17.64 -23.48
C ARG A 153 -11.04 17.68 -24.06
N THR A 154 -11.93 16.81 -23.55
CA THR A 154 -13.33 16.79 -24.00
C THR A 154 -14.03 18.13 -23.76
N LEU A 155 -13.86 18.76 -22.60
CA LEU A 155 -14.44 20.07 -22.31
C LEU A 155 -13.92 21.15 -23.27
N LEU A 156 -12.63 21.12 -23.64
CA LEU A 156 -12.05 22.06 -24.60
C LEU A 156 -12.63 21.87 -26.00
N ASP A 157 -12.87 20.63 -26.42
CA ASP A 157 -13.46 20.34 -27.73
C ASP A 157 -14.94 20.76 -27.76
N GLN A 158 -15.69 20.50 -26.68
CA GLN A 158 -17.06 20.96 -26.50
C GLN A 158 -17.15 22.50 -26.51
N TRP A 159 -16.21 23.19 -25.84
CA TRP A 159 -16.13 24.64 -25.84
C TRP A 159 -15.97 25.22 -27.25
N LYS A 160 -15.08 24.62 -28.07
CA LYS A 160 -14.81 25.07 -29.44
C LYS A 160 -15.99 24.84 -30.39
N ALA A 161 -16.83 23.84 -30.10
CA ALA A 161 -18.00 23.53 -30.91
C ALA A 161 -19.17 24.51 -30.67
N LEU A 162 -19.17 25.23 -29.54
CA LEU A 162 -20.21 26.20 -29.22
C LEU A 162 -20.05 27.51 -30.02
N PRO A 163 -21.16 28.19 -30.35
CA PRO A 163 -21.12 29.48 -31.01
C PRO A 163 -20.46 30.54 -30.11
N ARG A 164 -20.06 31.66 -30.72
CA ARG A 164 -19.48 32.79 -30.00
C ARG A 164 -20.60 33.60 -29.34
N ILE A 165 -20.39 33.95 -28.08
CA ILE A 165 -21.24 34.90 -27.33
C ILE A 165 -20.56 36.28 -27.33
N ASP A 166 -21.08 37.22 -26.53
CA ASP A 166 -20.42 38.50 -26.35
C ASP A 166 -18.99 38.31 -25.80
N LYS A 167 -18.08 39.14 -26.29
CA LYS A 167 -16.64 38.98 -26.03
C LYS A 167 -16.30 39.06 -24.54
N ALA A 168 -16.94 39.98 -23.80
CA ALA A 168 -16.64 40.20 -22.40
C ALA A 168 -16.96 38.96 -21.54
N THR A 169 -18.14 38.37 -21.74
CA THR A 169 -18.54 37.16 -21.04
C THR A 169 -17.70 35.96 -21.46
N ASP A 170 -17.41 35.80 -22.76
CA ASP A 170 -16.57 34.71 -23.26
C ASP A 170 -15.16 34.74 -22.68
N ASP A 171 -14.53 35.93 -22.68
CA ASP A 171 -13.18 36.14 -22.14
C ASP A 171 -13.12 35.82 -20.63
N ALA A 172 -14.15 36.25 -19.87
CA ALA A 172 -14.24 35.97 -18.44
C ALA A 172 -14.37 34.47 -18.13
N LEU A 173 -15.26 33.78 -18.84
CA LEU A 173 -15.47 32.33 -18.67
C LEU A 173 -14.23 31.54 -19.14
N TRP A 174 -13.61 31.95 -20.24
CA TRP A 174 -12.36 31.34 -20.72
C TRP A 174 -11.20 31.52 -19.74
N HIS A 175 -11.08 32.70 -19.12
CA HIS A 175 -10.06 32.95 -18.10
C HIS A 175 -10.22 32.02 -16.89
N ARG A 176 -11.45 31.79 -16.42
CA ARG A 176 -11.75 30.83 -15.35
C ARG A 176 -11.40 29.39 -15.77
N PHE A 177 -11.85 28.96 -16.95
CA PHE A 177 -11.56 27.63 -17.48
C PHE A 177 -10.04 27.35 -17.60
N SER A 178 -9.30 28.28 -18.21
CA SER A 178 -7.85 28.16 -18.40
C SER A 178 -7.08 28.20 -17.07
N THR A 179 -7.55 28.98 -16.10
CA THR A 179 -6.99 29.01 -14.73
C THR A 179 -7.20 27.68 -14.02
N ALA A 180 -8.39 27.08 -14.11
CA ALA A 180 -8.67 25.76 -13.55
C ALA A 180 -7.75 24.69 -14.16
N ARG A 181 -7.61 24.67 -15.50
CA ARG A 181 -6.71 23.75 -16.21
C ARG A 181 -5.25 23.92 -15.79
N THR A 182 -4.76 25.16 -15.69
CA THR A 182 -3.39 25.46 -15.28
C THR A 182 -3.15 25.01 -13.84
N THR A 183 -4.08 25.27 -12.93
CA THR A 183 -4.01 24.86 -11.54
C THR A 183 -3.95 23.33 -11.40
N TYR A 184 -4.85 22.62 -12.09
CA TYR A 184 -4.83 21.16 -12.15
C TYR A 184 -3.50 20.61 -12.66
N THR A 185 -3.00 21.14 -13.78
CA THR A 185 -1.75 20.67 -14.41
C THR A 185 -0.55 20.88 -13.49
N ARG A 186 -0.49 22.04 -12.80
CA ARG A 186 0.54 22.34 -11.80
C ARG A 186 0.48 21.38 -10.61
N ARG A 187 -0.71 21.18 -10.01
CA ARG A 187 -0.90 20.24 -8.89
C ARG A 187 -0.55 18.81 -9.27
N ARG A 188 -0.97 18.36 -10.45
CA ARG A 188 -0.62 17.06 -11.01
C ARG A 188 0.90 16.89 -11.10
N LYS A 189 1.59 17.86 -11.70
CA LYS A 189 3.06 17.83 -11.84
C LYS A 189 3.73 17.75 -10.47
N HIS A 190 3.29 18.55 -9.50
CA HIS A 190 3.79 18.52 -8.13
C HIS A 190 3.60 17.14 -7.48
N GLN A 191 2.37 16.61 -7.53
CA GLN A 191 2.04 15.31 -6.94
C GLN A 191 2.88 14.16 -7.50
N PHE A 192 3.11 14.14 -8.82
CA PHE A 192 3.96 13.12 -9.44
C PHE A 192 5.45 13.33 -9.14
N ALA A 193 5.90 14.58 -9.02
CA ALA A 193 7.27 14.90 -8.59
C ALA A 193 7.51 14.43 -7.14
N GLU A 194 6.60 14.71 -6.22
CA GLU A 194 6.67 14.23 -4.83
C GLU A 194 6.67 12.70 -4.75
N GLN A 195 5.81 12.03 -5.52
CA GLN A 195 5.79 10.56 -5.58
C GLN A 195 7.05 9.98 -6.22
N SER A 196 7.68 10.69 -7.16
CA SER A 196 8.98 10.28 -7.70
C SER A 196 10.06 10.45 -6.64
N ALA A 197 10.14 11.62 -6.01
CA ALA A 197 11.13 11.92 -4.97
C ALA A 197 11.08 10.90 -3.81
N LYS A 198 9.88 10.57 -3.31
CA LYS A 198 9.71 9.53 -2.29
C LYS A 198 10.20 8.15 -2.73
N ARG A 199 9.96 7.78 -3.99
CA ARG A 199 10.44 6.52 -4.56
C ARG A 199 11.95 6.52 -4.77
N ASP A 200 12.53 7.65 -5.15
CA ASP A 200 13.98 7.83 -5.29
C ASP A 200 14.69 7.79 -3.93
N GLU A 201 14.09 8.37 -2.88
CA GLU A 201 14.55 8.24 -1.49
C GLU A 201 14.49 6.77 -1.02
N SER A 202 13.36 6.09 -1.27
CA SER A 202 13.20 4.66 -0.98
C SER A 202 14.26 3.82 -1.70
N ARG A 203 14.58 4.16 -2.96
CA ARG A 203 15.66 3.53 -3.73
C ARG A 203 17.00 3.72 -3.02
N ALA A 204 17.37 4.96 -2.69
CA ALA A 204 18.65 5.25 -2.07
C ALA A 204 18.83 4.54 -0.72
N LEU A 205 17.77 4.47 0.10
CA LEU A 205 17.78 3.72 1.35
C LEU A 205 18.00 2.22 1.11
N LYS A 206 17.35 1.63 0.11
CA LYS A 206 17.52 0.21 -0.24
C LYS A 206 18.90 -0.09 -0.82
N GLU A 207 19.45 0.81 -1.62
CA GLU A 207 20.83 0.73 -2.11
C GLU A 207 21.84 0.75 -0.95
N ALA A 208 21.64 1.65 0.03
CA ALA A 208 22.46 1.70 1.24
C ALA A 208 22.36 0.40 2.05
N ILE A 209 21.15 -0.16 2.21
CA ILE A 209 20.95 -1.45 2.91
C ILE A 209 21.70 -2.59 2.20
N VAL A 210 21.65 -2.66 0.86
CA VAL A 210 22.40 -3.67 0.10
C VAL A 210 23.91 -3.47 0.27
N ALA A 211 24.39 -2.22 0.25
CA ALA A 211 25.80 -1.92 0.47
C ALA A 211 26.26 -2.31 1.89
N GLU A 212 25.47 -2.02 2.93
CA GLU A 212 25.71 -2.44 4.32
C GLU A 212 25.67 -3.97 4.48
N ALA A 213 24.75 -4.66 3.78
CA ALA A 213 24.61 -6.12 3.81
C ALA A 213 25.76 -6.85 3.11
N THR A 214 26.44 -6.20 2.16
CA THR A 214 27.47 -6.81 1.31
C THR A 214 28.63 -7.40 2.11
N PRO A 215 29.33 -6.63 2.98
CA PRO A 215 30.42 -7.19 3.79
C PRO A 215 29.93 -8.20 4.84
N LEU A 216 28.66 -8.13 5.26
CA LEU A 216 28.07 -9.04 6.24
C LEU A 216 27.84 -10.45 5.68
N ALA A 217 27.67 -10.60 4.35
CA ALA A 217 27.39 -11.88 3.72
C ALA A 217 28.48 -12.95 3.95
N HIS A 218 29.72 -12.52 4.21
CA HIS A 218 30.87 -13.41 4.44
C HIS A 218 31.40 -13.35 5.88
N SER A 219 30.68 -12.68 6.79
CA SER A 219 31.06 -12.60 8.20
C SER A 219 30.88 -13.96 8.90
N THR A 220 31.84 -14.31 9.75
CA THR A 220 31.79 -15.50 10.63
C THR A 220 31.35 -15.16 12.06
N ASP A 221 31.09 -13.88 12.37
CA ASP A 221 30.41 -13.48 13.61
C ASP A 221 28.91 -13.79 13.46
N TRP A 222 28.56 -15.06 13.63
CA TRP A 222 27.21 -15.56 13.41
C TRP A 222 26.16 -14.85 14.27
N GLY A 223 26.52 -14.47 15.49
CA GLY A 223 25.62 -13.89 16.47
C GLY A 223 25.26 -12.45 16.14
N GLN A 224 26.27 -11.59 16.00
CA GLN A 224 26.06 -10.17 15.72
C GLN A 224 25.49 -9.97 14.30
N THR A 225 26.07 -10.64 13.31
CA THR A 225 25.66 -10.51 11.90
C THR A 225 24.20 -10.95 11.68
N SER A 226 23.70 -11.97 12.41
CA SER A 226 22.28 -12.36 12.38
C SER A 226 21.35 -11.26 12.92
N ARG A 227 21.80 -10.44 13.88
CA ARG A 227 21.04 -9.30 14.39
C ARG A 227 21.06 -8.16 13.39
N ASP A 228 22.21 -7.90 12.78
CA ASP A 228 22.37 -6.85 11.77
C ASP A 228 21.49 -7.13 10.54
N PHE A 229 21.47 -8.36 10.02
CA PHE A 229 20.55 -8.74 8.93
C PHE A 229 19.08 -8.59 9.30
N ARG A 230 18.71 -8.79 10.57
CA ARG A 230 17.34 -8.57 11.05
C ARG A 230 17.00 -7.08 11.06
N ASP A 231 17.91 -6.22 11.53
CA ASP A 231 17.75 -4.77 11.51
C ASP A 231 17.64 -4.23 10.08
N LEU A 232 18.56 -4.65 9.20
CA LEU A 232 18.53 -4.30 7.78
C LEU A 232 17.21 -4.68 7.11
N MET A 233 16.64 -5.83 7.46
CA MET A 233 15.33 -6.25 6.95
C MET A 233 14.18 -5.38 7.51
N GLN A 234 14.27 -4.87 8.74
CA GLN A 234 13.29 -3.92 9.27
C GLN A 234 13.40 -2.57 8.57
N ARG A 235 14.63 -2.05 8.40
CA ARG A 235 14.90 -0.83 7.62
C ARG A 235 14.43 -0.97 6.17
N TRP A 236 14.59 -2.15 5.56
CA TRP A 236 14.10 -2.45 4.21
C TRP A 236 12.59 -2.31 4.10
N LYS A 237 11.85 -2.86 5.08
CA LYS A 237 10.39 -2.74 5.15
C LYS A 237 9.94 -1.30 5.40
N ALA A 238 10.67 -0.58 6.25
CA ALA A 238 10.38 0.81 6.60
C ALA A 238 10.65 1.80 5.45
N ALA A 239 11.62 1.51 4.58
CA ALA A 239 12.00 2.38 3.46
C ALA A 239 10.89 2.59 2.42
N GLY A 240 9.86 1.75 2.39
CA GLY A 240 8.76 1.86 1.42
C GLY A 240 9.12 1.37 0.01
N PRO A 241 8.25 1.61 -1.00
CA PRO A 241 8.45 1.10 -2.35
C PRO A 241 9.37 2.00 -3.19
N ALA A 242 10.37 1.41 -3.85
CA ALA A 242 11.15 2.08 -4.89
C ALA A 242 10.47 1.91 -6.28
N PRO A 243 11.02 2.47 -7.37
CA PRO A 243 10.56 2.13 -8.73
C PRO A 243 10.65 0.61 -8.95
N ARG A 244 9.56 0.01 -9.43
CA ARG A 244 9.34 -1.45 -9.43
C ARG A 244 10.54 -2.28 -9.92
N GLU A 245 11.09 -1.94 -11.07
CA GLU A 245 12.21 -2.68 -11.67
C GLU A 245 13.48 -2.63 -10.80
N ILE A 246 13.71 -1.51 -10.12
CA ILE A 246 14.85 -1.32 -9.22
C ILE A 246 14.60 -2.04 -7.90
N ASP A 247 13.39 -1.96 -7.37
CA ASP A 247 12.97 -2.64 -6.13
C ASP A 247 13.18 -4.15 -6.23
N ASP A 248 12.71 -4.75 -7.33
CA ASP A 248 12.84 -6.19 -7.61
C ASP A 248 14.31 -6.60 -7.71
N LYS A 249 15.15 -5.77 -8.33
CA LYS A 249 16.59 -6.04 -8.47
C LYS A 249 17.30 -5.97 -7.12
N LEU A 250 17.11 -4.89 -6.37
CA LEU A 250 17.73 -4.71 -5.06
C LEU A 250 17.26 -5.79 -4.08
N TRP A 251 16.00 -6.21 -4.14
CA TRP A 251 15.46 -7.27 -3.30
C TRP A 251 16.16 -8.61 -3.55
N LYS A 252 16.32 -8.98 -4.83
CA LYS A 252 17.06 -10.20 -5.21
C LYS A 252 18.49 -10.16 -4.72
N GLN A 253 19.16 -9.01 -4.82
CA GLN A 253 20.53 -8.83 -4.31
C GLN A 253 20.58 -8.98 -2.79
N PHE A 254 19.71 -8.28 -2.05
CA PHE A 254 19.66 -8.38 -0.59
C PHE A 254 19.37 -9.81 -0.13
N ARG A 255 18.44 -10.51 -0.80
CA ARG A 255 18.15 -11.91 -0.52
C ARG A 255 19.33 -12.83 -0.76
N ALA A 256 20.01 -12.71 -1.89
CA ALA A 256 21.21 -13.50 -2.17
C ALA A 256 22.30 -13.31 -1.10
N LEU A 257 22.46 -12.08 -0.58
CA LEU A 257 23.40 -11.80 0.51
C LEU A 257 22.97 -12.46 1.84
N GLN A 258 21.68 -12.43 2.17
CA GLN A 258 21.14 -13.15 3.33
C GLN A 258 21.34 -14.66 3.19
N ASP A 259 20.99 -15.22 2.05
CA ASP A 259 21.08 -16.66 1.78
C ASP A 259 22.55 -17.11 1.90
N THR A 260 23.50 -16.37 1.31
CA THR A 260 24.95 -16.65 1.43
C THR A 260 25.40 -16.76 2.90
N PHE A 261 24.99 -15.82 3.75
CA PHE A 261 25.36 -15.83 5.17
C PHE A 261 24.69 -16.96 5.94
N PHE A 262 23.37 -17.15 5.77
CA PHE A 262 22.63 -18.16 6.53
C PHE A 262 22.99 -19.58 6.09
N ASP A 263 23.29 -19.80 4.81
CA ASP A 263 23.78 -21.08 4.31
C ASP A 263 25.17 -21.40 4.90
N ALA A 264 26.09 -20.43 4.92
CA ALA A 264 27.41 -20.59 5.54
C ALA A 264 27.31 -20.88 7.05
N ARG A 265 26.43 -20.16 7.76
CA ARG A 265 26.16 -20.37 9.19
C ARG A 265 25.60 -21.78 9.44
N ASN A 266 24.63 -22.21 8.63
CA ASN A 266 24.02 -23.53 8.78
C ASN A 266 25.03 -24.64 8.47
N ALA A 267 25.89 -24.45 7.46
CA ALA A 267 26.98 -25.38 7.16
C ALA A 267 27.96 -25.51 8.34
N ALA A 268 28.39 -24.39 8.92
CA ALA A 268 29.28 -24.38 10.09
C ALA A 268 28.63 -25.03 11.33
N GLN A 269 27.33 -24.83 11.54
CA GLN A 269 26.60 -25.49 12.63
C GLN A 269 26.51 -27.01 12.39
N ASN A 270 26.20 -27.44 11.16
CA ASN A 270 26.12 -28.85 10.81
C ASN A 270 27.47 -29.55 10.98
N GLU A 271 28.57 -28.91 10.57
CA GLU A 271 29.93 -29.44 10.76
C GLU A 271 30.26 -29.62 12.25
N GLN A 272 29.91 -28.64 13.09
CA GLN A 272 30.08 -28.74 14.54
C GLN A 272 29.20 -29.84 15.16
N ASP A 273 27.96 -29.99 14.71
CA ASP A 273 27.04 -31.01 15.22
C ASP A 273 27.53 -32.42 14.85
N GLU A 274 28.08 -32.58 13.65
CA GLU A 274 28.74 -33.81 13.18
C GLU A 274 30.00 -34.13 13.98
N GLU A 275 30.87 -33.14 14.25
CA GLU A 275 32.03 -33.29 15.13
C GLU A 275 31.60 -33.77 16.52
N PHE A 276 30.57 -33.14 17.10
CA PHE A 276 30.07 -33.52 18.41
C PHE A 276 29.47 -34.93 18.41
N ARG A 277 28.75 -35.32 17.36
CA ARG A 277 28.24 -36.70 17.23
C ARG A 277 29.37 -37.71 17.15
N GLY A 278 30.43 -37.45 16.39
CA GLY A 278 31.63 -38.30 16.36
C GLY A 278 32.29 -38.41 17.74
N ASN A 279 32.40 -37.30 18.46
CA ASN A 279 32.92 -37.29 19.84
C ASN A 279 32.02 -38.06 20.81
N GLN A 280 30.70 -38.04 20.62
CA GLN A 280 29.77 -38.84 21.40
C GLN A 280 30.04 -40.34 21.18
N GLU A 281 30.07 -40.78 19.92
CA GLU A 281 30.33 -42.19 19.57
C GLU A 281 31.67 -42.67 20.14
N ALA A 282 32.71 -41.85 20.04
CA ALA A 282 34.02 -42.15 20.63
C ALA A 282 33.97 -42.26 22.17
N LYS A 283 33.21 -41.41 22.85
CA LYS A 283 33.03 -41.48 24.31
C LYS A 283 32.18 -42.67 24.74
N GLU A 284 31.15 -43.03 23.99
CA GLU A 284 30.36 -44.24 24.21
C GLU A 284 31.22 -45.49 24.05
N ALA A 285 32.00 -45.57 22.98
CA ALA A 285 32.94 -46.67 22.74
C ALA A 285 34.01 -46.78 23.85
N LEU A 286 34.52 -45.65 24.34
CA LEU A 286 35.47 -45.62 25.45
C LEU A 286 34.85 -46.16 26.75
N LEU A 287 33.60 -45.79 27.06
CA LEU A 287 32.89 -46.33 28.22
C LEU A 287 32.63 -47.84 28.05
N ASP A 288 32.22 -48.28 26.86
CA ASP A 288 31.96 -49.70 26.56
C ASP A 288 33.24 -50.54 26.66
N GLU A 289 34.41 -49.98 26.30
CA GLU A 289 35.72 -50.62 26.44
C GLU A 289 36.12 -50.77 27.92
N TYR A 290 36.00 -49.71 28.72
CA TYR A 290 36.56 -49.66 30.08
C TYR A 290 35.60 -50.15 31.16
N GLU A 291 34.28 -49.95 31.03
CA GLU A 291 33.28 -50.34 32.05
C GLU A 291 33.38 -51.82 32.46
N PRO A 292 33.49 -52.80 31.53
CA PRO A 292 33.60 -54.20 31.91
C PRO A 292 34.94 -54.57 32.58
N GLN A 293 35.98 -53.75 32.38
CA GLN A 293 37.32 -53.98 32.92
C GLN A 293 37.51 -53.37 34.31
N ILE A 294 36.78 -52.29 34.61
CA ILE A 294 36.84 -51.62 35.91
C ILE A 294 35.97 -52.41 36.90
N LYS A 295 36.62 -53.34 37.61
CA LYS A 295 35.99 -54.19 38.65
C LYS A 295 36.61 -53.92 40.02
N PRO A 296 36.12 -52.90 40.77
CA PRO A 296 36.69 -52.53 42.07
C PRO A 296 36.70 -53.68 43.08
N ASP A 297 35.70 -54.57 43.04
CA ASP A 297 35.60 -55.71 43.96
C ASP A 297 36.72 -56.74 43.78
N ALA A 298 37.24 -56.88 42.56
CA ALA A 298 38.30 -57.82 42.23
C ALA A 298 39.70 -57.26 42.49
N ASP A 299 39.97 -56.03 42.03
CA ASP A 299 41.25 -55.34 42.24
C ASP A 299 41.03 -53.81 42.20
N LEU A 300 40.99 -53.21 43.40
CA LEU A 300 40.78 -51.77 43.56
C LEU A 300 41.93 -50.93 42.96
N ALA A 301 43.18 -51.39 43.09
CA ALA A 301 44.34 -50.64 42.58
C ALA A 301 44.33 -50.60 41.05
N ARG A 302 44.04 -51.73 40.41
CA ARG A 302 43.90 -51.84 38.95
C ARG A 302 42.69 -51.05 38.44
N ALA A 303 41.55 -51.12 39.13
CA ALA A 303 40.36 -50.35 38.79
C ALA A 303 40.64 -48.83 38.79
N LYS A 304 41.33 -48.32 39.80
CA LYS A 304 41.74 -46.89 39.88
C LYS A 304 42.74 -46.50 38.78
N GLN A 305 43.61 -47.40 38.34
CA GLN A 305 44.53 -47.13 37.24
C GLN A 305 43.77 -47.04 35.91
N LEU A 306 42.90 -48.03 35.63
CA LEU A 306 42.09 -48.05 34.40
C LEU A 306 41.14 -46.86 34.33
N TYR A 307 40.51 -46.48 35.44
CA TYR A 307 39.64 -45.31 35.50
C TYR A 307 40.39 -44.00 35.20
N ARG A 308 41.62 -43.83 35.72
CA ARG A 308 42.46 -42.66 35.37
C ARG A 308 42.80 -42.62 33.89
N GLN A 309 43.24 -43.75 33.32
CA GLN A 309 43.52 -43.84 31.88
C GLN A 309 42.30 -43.52 31.01
N MET A 310 41.12 -43.98 31.43
CA MET A 310 39.87 -43.66 30.76
C MET A 310 39.55 -42.17 30.84
N LEU A 311 39.73 -41.52 32.01
CA LEU A 311 39.50 -40.08 32.17
C LEU A 311 40.45 -39.24 31.31
N ASP A 312 41.71 -39.65 31.18
CA ASP A 312 42.69 -38.98 30.32
C ASP A 312 42.22 -39.02 28.86
N ARG A 313 41.85 -40.20 28.34
CA ARG A 313 41.31 -40.37 26.99
C ARG A 313 39.95 -39.68 26.79
N TRP A 314 39.11 -39.64 27.82
CA TRP A 314 37.82 -38.96 27.80
C TRP A 314 37.97 -37.45 27.61
N ALA A 315 39.00 -36.85 28.24
CA ALA A 315 39.30 -35.44 28.11
C ALA A 315 39.79 -35.08 26.69
N GLU A 316 40.50 -35.99 26.02
CA GLU A 316 41.02 -35.81 24.66
C GLU A 316 39.92 -35.78 23.57
N ILE A 317 38.81 -36.50 23.76
CA ILE A 317 37.72 -36.62 22.76
C ILE A 317 36.93 -35.31 22.60
N GLY A 318 36.96 -34.39 23.57
CA GLY A 318 36.32 -33.08 23.43
C GLY A 318 34.82 -33.06 23.76
N LYS A 319 34.04 -32.21 23.07
CA LYS A 319 32.63 -31.91 23.40
C LYS A 319 31.66 -32.83 22.67
N VAL A 320 30.51 -33.05 23.28
CA VAL A 320 29.41 -33.92 22.77
C VAL A 320 28.11 -33.12 22.66
N PRO A 321 27.08 -33.64 21.96
CA PRO A 321 25.78 -33.02 21.90
C PRO A 321 25.19 -32.91 23.30
N ARG A 322 24.46 -31.82 23.54
CA ARG A 322 23.90 -31.51 24.87
C ARG A 322 23.00 -32.61 25.41
N ASP A 323 22.23 -33.25 24.53
CA ASP A 323 21.27 -34.29 24.92
C ASP A 323 21.98 -35.57 25.39
N SER A 324 23.17 -35.85 24.83
CA SER A 324 23.97 -37.03 25.13
C SER A 324 24.83 -36.87 26.40
N MET A 325 25.15 -35.62 26.77
CA MET A 325 26.00 -35.29 27.92
C MET A 325 25.50 -35.94 29.22
N ARG A 326 24.20 -35.85 29.52
CA ARG A 326 23.66 -36.40 30.76
C ARG A 326 23.77 -37.93 30.84
N GLY A 327 23.57 -38.63 29.72
CA GLY A 327 23.68 -40.09 29.67
C GLY A 327 25.11 -40.55 29.93
N LEU A 328 26.05 -39.90 29.23
CA LEU A 328 27.49 -40.09 29.36
C LEU A 328 28.00 -39.80 30.78
N ASP A 329 27.59 -38.67 31.38
CA ASP A 329 27.98 -38.28 32.73
C ASP A 329 27.44 -39.26 33.79
N ASN A 330 26.20 -39.76 33.62
CA ASN A 330 25.63 -40.75 34.53
C ASN A 330 26.43 -42.06 34.53
N ARG A 331 26.89 -42.52 33.36
CA ARG A 331 27.74 -43.72 33.23
C ARG A 331 29.07 -43.50 33.94
N LEU A 332 29.73 -42.37 33.65
CA LEU A 332 30.99 -42.00 34.31
C LEU A 332 30.85 -41.91 35.83
N HIS A 333 29.75 -41.32 36.31
CA HIS A 333 29.47 -41.18 37.74
C HIS A 333 29.24 -42.54 38.43
N LYS A 334 28.58 -43.49 37.76
CA LYS A 334 28.41 -44.85 38.32
C LYS A 334 29.75 -45.56 38.53
N ILE A 335 30.69 -45.41 37.59
CA ILE A 335 32.04 -45.97 37.71
C ILE A 335 32.80 -45.29 38.87
N ASP A 336 32.74 -43.97 38.95
CA ASP A 336 33.35 -43.21 40.05
C ASP A 336 32.78 -43.61 41.41
N GLN A 337 31.45 -43.74 41.52
CA GLN A 337 30.79 -44.17 42.75
C GLN A 337 31.19 -45.60 43.16
N SER A 338 31.28 -46.55 42.23
CA SER A 338 31.65 -47.94 42.56
C SER A 338 33.08 -48.03 43.09
N ILE A 339 34.01 -47.26 42.52
CA ILE A 339 35.39 -47.16 43.03
C ILE A 339 35.40 -46.53 44.42
N LYS A 340 34.69 -45.41 44.63
CA LYS A 340 34.62 -44.71 45.92
C LYS A 340 34.02 -45.58 47.02
N GLN A 341 32.91 -46.28 46.74
CA GLN A 341 32.28 -47.17 47.70
C GLN A 341 33.20 -48.32 48.11
N ARG A 342 33.93 -48.90 47.15
CA ARG A 342 34.90 -49.96 47.43
C ARG A 342 36.11 -49.46 48.21
N GLU A 343 36.61 -48.27 47.88
CA GLU A 343 37.69 -47.60 48.61
C GLU A 343 37.28 -47.29 50.05
N GLU A 344 36.07 -46.78 50.27
CA GLU A 344 35.53 -46.56 51.61
C GLU A 344 35.38 -47.88 52.39
N ALA A 345 34.96 -48.97 51.73
CA ALA A 345 34.88 -50.28 52.35
C ALA A 345 36.27 -50.85 52.72
N GLU A 346 37.27 -50.72 51.85
CA GLU A 346 38.66 -51.08 52.17
C GLU A 346 39.22 -50.23 53.31
N TRP A 347 38.95 -48.92 53.30
CA TRP A 347 39.39 -48.02 54.36
C TRP A 347 38.77 -48.37 55.72
N LYS A 348 37.45 -48.67 55.77
CA LYS A 348 36.79 -49.14 57.00
C LYS A 348 37.36 -50.47 57.50
N ARG A 349 37.70 -51.38 56.58
CA ARG A 349 38.32 -52.67 56.92
C ARG A 349 39.73 -52.50 57.47
N THR A 350 40.47 -51.54 56.94
CA THR A 350 41.89 -51.34 57.28
C THR A 350 42.12 -50.13 58.18
N ASP A 351 41.07 -49.58 58.81
CA ASP A 351 41.13 -48.35 59.60
C ASP A 351 42.23 -48.44 60.66
N PRO A 352 43.36 -47.74 60.47
CA PRO A 352 44.52 -47.87 61.35
C PRO A 352 44.20 -47.40 62.77
N GLN A 353 43.33 -46.39 62.92
CA GLN A 353 42.96 -45.84 64.22
C GLN A 353 42.02 -46.80 64.96
N ALA A 354 41.03 -47.38 64.27
CA ALA A 354 40.15 -48.39 64.88
C ALA A 354 40.92 -49.64 65.31
N ARG A 355 41.89 -50.08 64.50
CA ARG A 355 42.78 -51.19 64.84
C ARG A 355 43.68 -50.87 66.03
N GLU A 356 44.28 -49.67 66.06
CA GLU A 356 45.10 -49.22 67.20
C GLU A 356 44.27 -49.12 68.49
N LEU A 357 43.05 -48.58 68.43
CA LEU A 357 42.14 -48.52 69.57
C LEU A 357 41.73 -49.92 70.06
N ALA A 358 41.42 -50.85 69.15
CA ALA A 358 41.08 -52.23 69.50
C ALA A 358 42.26 -52.96 70.16
N THR A 359 43.47 -52.83 69.60
CA THR A 359 44.69 -53.42 70.18
C THR A 359 45.06 -52.81 71.53
N ASP A 360 44.90 -51.49 71.71
CA ASP A 360 45.16 -50.84 73.00
C ASP A 360 44.11 -51.24 74.07
N THR A 361 42.86 -51.42 73.66
CA THR A 361 41.79 -51.92 74.54
C THR A 361 42.07 -53.35 75.00
N ALA A 362 42.46 -54.25 74.09
CA ALA A 362 42.87 -55.61 74.42
C ALA A 362 44.03 -55.62 75.43
N ARG A 363 45.06 -54.77 75.22
CA ARG A 363 46.19 -54.62 76.14
C ARG A 363 45.77 -54.19 77.55
N LYS A 364 44.82 -53.24 77.66
CA LYS A 364 44.31 -52.78 78.96
C LYS A 364 43.50 -53.85 79.70
N ILE A 365 42.68 -54.63 78.97
CA ILE A 365 41.92 -55.74 79.55
C ILE A 365 42.87 -56.84 80.03
N GLN A 366 43.90 -57.19 79.26
CA GLN A 366 44.91 -58.16 79.67
C GLN A 366 45.62 -57.72 80.96
N ALA A 367 46.02 -56.45 81.07
CA ALA A 367 46.65 -55.92 82.27
C ALA A 367 45.73 -55.99 83.52
N GLN A 368 44.41 -55.80 83.34
CA GLN A 368 43.42 -56.00 84.41
C GLN A 368 43.26 -57.46 84.79
N ILE A 369 43.27 -58.38 83.82
CA ILE A 369 43.25 -59.84 84.08
C ILE A 369 44.49 -60.23 84.89
N ASP A 370 45.66 -59.74 84.52
CA ASP A 370 46.93 -60.04 85.21
C ASP A 370 46.91 -59.53 86.67
N ASP A 371 46.40 -58.31 86.91
CA ASP A 371 46.22 -57.75 88.25
C ASP A 371 45.18 -58.52 89.09
N LEU A 372 44.05 -58.90 88.50
CA LEU A 372 43.04 -59.72 89.15
C LEU A 372 43.57 -61.13 89.47
N ALA A 373 44.38 -61.71 88.58
CA ALA A 373 45.02 -63.01 88.77
C ALA A 373 46.04 -62.97 89.92
N ASP A 374 46.88 -61.93 89.97
CA ASP A 374 47.80 -61.69 91.09
C ASP A 374 47.03 -61.52 92.41
N LYS A 375 45.95 -60.71 92.43
CA LYS A 375 45.08 -60.56 93.60
C LYS A 375 44.39 -61.86 94.00
N ALA A 376 43.93 -62.67 93.05
CA ALA A 376 43.30 -63.96 93.32
C ALA A 376 44.30 -64.93 93.97
N SER A 377 45.52 -65.03 93.42
CA SER A 377 46.58 -65.87 93.99
C SER A 377 46.98 -65.45 95.42
N LYS A 378 47.06 -64.13 95.67
CA LYS A 378 47.33 -63.58 97.01
C LYS A 378 46.19 -63.84 98.00
N ALA A 379 44.93 -63.80 97.55
CA ALA A 379 43.78 -64.13 98.39
C ALA A 379 43.76 -65.62 98.77
N GLU A 380 44.11 -66.52 97.84
CA GLU A 380 44.26 -67.95 98.13
C GLU A 380 45.38 -68.25 99.11
N ALA A 381 46.55 -67.62 98.93
CA ALA A 381 47.68 -67.77 99.84
C ALA A 381 47.37 -67.33 101.28
N ARG A 382 46.35 -66.47 101.46
CA ARG A 382 45.88 -65.99 102.78
C ARG A 382 44.68 -66.78 103.32
N GLY A 383 44.20 -67.81 102.59
CA GLY A 383 43.08 -68.66 103.00
C GLY A 383 41.68 -68.08 102.73
N ASP A 384 41.55 -66.97 101.99
CA ASP A 384 40.25 -66.37 101.66
C ASP A 384 39.69 -66.95 100.34
N ALA A 385 39.17 -68.17 100.43
CA ALA A 385 38.62 -68.90 99.28
C ALA A 385 37.41 -68.20 98.63
N LYS A 386 36.62 -67.44 99.41
CA LYS A 386 35.48 -66.71 98.89
C LYS A 386 35.96 -65.56 97.99
N LYS A 387 36.93 -64.78 98.46
CA LYS A 387 37.46 -63.66 97.68
C LYS A 387 38.22 -64.10 96.43
N ALA A 388 38.97 -65.20 96.51
CA ALA A 388 39.64 -65.80 95.36
C ALA A 388 38.64 -66.24 94.27
N LYS A 389 37.51 -66.85 94.67
CA LYS A 389 36.45 -67.27 93.73
C LYS A 389 35.76 -66.09 93.04
N GLU A 390 35.49 -65.00 93.76
CA GLU A 390 34.93 -63.76 93.19
C GLU A 390 35.88 -63.11 92.17
N LEU A 391 37.18 -63.08 92.48
CA LEU A 391 38.20 -62.53 91.58
C LEU A 391 38.36 -63.39 90.32
N ARG A 392 38.31 -64.73 90.45
CA ARG A 392 38.31 -65.64 89.29
C ARG A 392 37.08 -65.49 88.41
N ALA A 393 35.88 -65.37 89.00
CA ALA A 393 34.67 -65.10 88.22
C ALA A 393 34.76 -63.75 87.49
N SER A 394 35.44 -62.76 88.08
CA SER A 394 35.73 -61.49 87.42
C SER A 394 36.72 -61.67 86.26
N ILE A 395 37.80 -62.44 86.46
CA ILE A 395 38.75 -62.82 85.40
C ILE A 395 38.03 -63.49 84.22
N ASP A 396 37.18 -64.48 84.48
CA ASP A 396 36.41 -65.16 83.43
C ASP A 396 35.57 -64.15 82.61
N THR A 397 34.98 -63.16 83.28
CA THR A 397 34.25 -62.08 82.62
C THR A 397 35.18 -61.22 81.74
N TYR A 398 36.32 -60.80 82.27
CA TYR A 398 37.31 -60.01 81.51
C TYR A 398 37.94 -60.81 80.36
N GLN A 399 38.10 -62.13 80.48
CA GLN A 399 38.57 -63.00 79.41
C GLN A 399 37.59 -63.00 78.22
N THR A 400 36.28 -63.06 78.48
CA THR A 400 35.29 -62.93 77.38
C THR A 400 35.36 -61.57 76.67
N TRP A 401 35.71 -60.50 77.40
CA TRP A 401 35.88 -59.17 76.81
C TRP A 401 37.21 -59.04 76.04
N LEU A 402 38.26 -59.70 76.52
CA LEU A 402 39.55 -59.77 75.83
C LEU A 402 39.41 -60.46 74.47
N GLU A 403 38.78 -61.63 74.43
CA GLU A 403 38.52 -62.35 73.17
C GLU A 403 37.74 -61.49 72.16
N GLN A 404 36.76 -60.72 72.63
CA GLN A 404 36.00 -59.80 71.77
C GLN A 404 36.87 -58.65 71.24
N ALA A 405 37.75 -58.07 72.07
CA ALA A 405 38.64 -56.98 71.67
C ALA A 405 39.75 -57.46 70.71
N GLU A 406 40.33 -58.64 70.95
CA GLU A 406 41.32 -59.25 70.06
C GLU A 406 40.72 -59.65 68.71
N ARG A 407 39.50 -60.18 68.72
CA ARG A 407 38.75 -60.47 67.50
C ARG A 407 38.47 -59.20 66.70
N ALA A 408 38.03 -58.13 67.35
CA ALA A 408 37.86 -56.84 66.69
C ALA A 408 39.17 -56.31 66.08
N ALA A 409 40.30 -56.41 66.79
CA ALA A 409 41.62 -56.01 66.28
C ALA A 409 42.09 -56.85 65.08
N HIS A 410 41.77 -58.16 65.08
CA HIS A 410 42.03 -59.06 63.96
C HIS A 410 41.16 -58.74 62.75
N ASP A 411 39.87 -58.44 62.96
CA ASP A 411 38.91 -58.11 61.91
C ASP A 411 39.26 -56.81 61.17
N PHE A 412 39.98 -55.87 61.80
CA PHE A 412 40.54 -54.66 61.16
C PHE A 412 41.90 -54.88 60.44
N GLY A 413 42.36 -56.13 60.31
CA GLY A 413 43.68 -56.46 59.76
C GLY A 413 43.73 -57.58 58.72
N ALA A 414 42.62 -58.27 58.49
CA ALA A 414 42.45 -59.35 57.50
C ALA A 414 41.78 -58.81 56.23
#